data_AF-A0A2A5M6B1-F1
#
_entry.id   AF-A0A2A5M6B1-F1
#
_cell.length_a   1.000
_cell.length_b   1.000
_cell.length_c   1.000
_cell.angle_alpha   90.00
_cell.angle_beta   90.00
_cell.angle_gamma   90.00
#
_symmetry.space_group_name_H-M   'P 1'
#
loop_
_entity.id
_entity.type
_entity.pdbx_description
1 polymer ?
#
loop_
_entity_poly.entity_id
_entity_poly.type
_entity_poly.pdbx_seq_one_letter_code
_entity_poly.pdbx_strand_id
1 'polypeptide(L)'
;GAVVLNGALRIKANKKAMDSTLEQIKNLVFEAGNIKSPLANLADQISKYFVGGIIFFAFLVFVFWAVKADLNTAFLHACAVLLISCPCALGLATPIALVVASANAAKNFILIKNPAALEKLALVKYAFFDKTGTLTKENLSIFKHNLSKDDFDKLCQIESLSSHPIAKALHKDQIFDL
;
A
#
# COMPACT_ATOMS: atom_id res chain seq x y z
N GLY A 1 -6.68 -9.39 -18.89
CA GLY A 1 -7.02 -9.81 -20.26
C GLY A 1 -6.83 -11.31 -20.38
N ALA A 2 -7.25 -11.92 -21.48
CA ALA A 2 -7.04 -13.35 -21.74
C ALA A 2 -6.29 -13.53 -23.07
N VAL A 3 -5.49 -14.60 -23.16
CA VAL A 3 -4.72 -14.96 -24.35
C VAL A 3 -5.17 -16.33 -24.81
N VAL A 4 -5.41 -16.50 -26.12
CA VAL A 4 -5.71 -17.81 -26.72
C VAL A 4 -4.41 -18.57 -26.84
N LEU A 5 -4.27 -19.67 -26.09
CA LEU A 5 -3.04 -20.45 -26.08
C LEU A 5 -2.90 -21.33 -27.32
N ASN A 6 -4.00 -21.89 -27.86
CA ASN A 6 -4.04 -22.71 -29.07
C ASN A 6 -5.42 -22.64 -29.74
N GLY A 7 -5.48 -22.84 -31.07
CA GLY A 7 -6.72 -22.94 -31.86
C GLY A 7 -7.29 -21.60 -32.36
N ALA A 8 -8.44 -21.65 -33.05
CA ALA A 8 -9.15 -20.47 -33.55
C ALA A 8 -10.35 -20.12 -32.65
N LEU A 9 -10.41 -18.87 -32.18
CA LEU A 9 -11.49 -18.39 -31.31
C LEU A 9 -12.33 -17.33 -32.03
N ARG A 10 -13.65 -17.54 -32.06
CA ARG A 10 -14.62 -16.53 -32.53
C ARG A 10 -15.44 -16.06 -31.32
N ILE A 11 -15.33 -14.79 -31.00
CA ILE A 11 -15.95 -14.18 -29.82
C ILE A 11 -16.79 -12.98 -30.21
N LYS A 12 -17.96 -12.85 -29.57
CA LYS A 12 -18.86 -11.70 -29.71
C LYS A 12 -18.64 -10.75 -28.54
N ALA A 13 -18.42 -9.47 -28.81
CA ALA A 13 -18.30 -8.46 -27.78
C ALA A 13 -19.67 -8.15 -27.17
N ASN A 14 -19.85 -8.43 -25.87
CA ASN A 14 -21.09 -8.14 -25.14
C ASN A 14 -21.06 -6.80 -24.39
N LYS A 15 -19.88 -6.19 -24.22
CA LYS A 15 -19.68 -4.93 -23.49
C LYS A 15 -18.80 -3.98 -24.29
N LYS A 16 -18.91 -2.67 -24.02
CA LYS A 16 -17.99 -1.67 -24.57
C LYS A 16 -16.61 -1.84 -23.95
N ALA A 17 -15.57 -1.36 -24.62
CA ALA A 17 -14.19 -1.47 -24.14
C ALA A 17 -14.01 -0.82 -22.75
N MET A 18 -14.70 0.30 -22.49
CA MET A 18 -14.71 1.01 -21.20
C MET A 18 -15.37 0.21 -20.07
N ASP A 19 -16.24 -0.74 -20.39
CA ASP A 19 -16.93 -1.59 -19.41
C ASP A 19 -16.26 -2.97 -19.27
N SER A 20 -15.06 -3.10 -19.84
CA SER A 20 -14.29 -4.34 -19.79
C SER A 20 -13.75 -4.59 -18.39
N THR A 21 -13.55 -5.87 -18.06
CA THR A 21 -12.95 -6.27 -16.78
C THR A 21 -11.55 -5.68 -16.60
N LEU A 22 -10.80 -5.48 -17.69
CA LEU A 22 -9.47 -4.87 -17.64
C LEU A 22 -9.56 -3.39 -17.21
N GLU A 23 -10.52 -2.65 -17.75
CA GLU A 23 -10.74 -1.24 -17.41
C GLU A 23 -11.23 -1.10 -15.96
N GLN A 24 -12.10 -2.01 -15.49
CA GLN A 24 -12.50 -2.06 -14.09
C GLN A 24 -11.30 -2.30 -13.15
N ILE A 25 -10.40 -3.24 -13.49
CA ILE A 25 -9.16 -3.47 -12.73
C ILE A 25 -8.27 -2.23 -12.76
N LYS A 26 -8.13 -1.56 -13.91
CA LYS A 26 -7.35 -0.32 -14.02
C LYS A 26 -7.90 0.75 -13.09
N ASN A 27 -9.21 0.96 -13.08
CA ASN A 27 -9.86 1.95 -12.23
C ASN A 27 -9.69 1.62 -10.74
N LEU A 28 -9.87 0.36 -10.35
CA LEU A 28 -9.62 -0.09 -8.97
C LEU A 28 -8.17 0.14 -8.53
N VAL A 29 -7.19 -0.14 -9.40
CA VAL A 29 -5.77 0.11 -9.11
C VAL A 29 -5.47 1.61 -9.00
N PHE A 30 -6.07 2.42 -9.87
CA PHE A 30 -5.85 3.87 -9.89
C PHE A 30 -6.47 4.57 -8.67
N GLU A 31 -7.69 4.17 -8.28
CA GLU A 31 -8.36 4.65 -7.08
C GLU A 31 -7.59 4.28 -5.80
N ALA A 32 -7.02 3.06 -5.74
CA ALA A 32 -6.19 2.65 -4.61
C ALA A 32 -4.85 3.43 -4.52
N GLY A 33 -4.31 3.88 -5.65
CA GLY A 33 -3.02 4.59 -5.72
C GLY A 33 -3.08 6.06 -5.29
N ASN A 34 -4.22 6.75 -5.48
CA ASN A 34 -4.35 8.20 -5.25
C ASN A 34 -4.76 8.59 -3.83
N ILE A 35 -4.68 7.67 -2.86
CA ILE A 35 -5.11 7.96 -1.49
C ILE A 35 -4.01 8.73 -0.76
N LYS A 36 -4.30 9.99 -0.39
CA LYS A 36 -3.46 10.79 0.51
C LYS A 36 -3.36 10.14 1.90
N SER A 37 -2.21 10.31 2.55
CA SER A 37 -1.97 9.83 3.91
C SER A 37 -2.94 10.49 4.92
N PRO A 38 -3.63 9.70 5.77
CA PRO A 38 -4.45 10.23 6.86
C PRO A 38 -3.68 11.09 7.86
N LEU A 39 -2.45 10.70 8.21
CA LEU A 39 -1.64 11.41 9.21
C LEU A 39 -1.15 12.77 8.69
N ALA A 40 -0.84 12.87 7.39
CA ALA A 40 -0.53 14.14 6.75
C ALA A 40 -1.71 15.11 6.81
N ASN A 41 -2.93 14.62 6.54
CA ASN A 41 -4.14 15.44 6.64
C ASN A 41 -4.40 15.93 8.08
N LEU A 42 -4.10 15.11 9.09
CA LEU A 42 -4.23 15.49 10.50
C LEU A 42 -3.26 16.63 10.85
N ALA A 43 -2.01 16.55 10.40
CA ALA A 43 -1.00 17.60 10.63
C ALA A 43 -1.42 18.93 9.98
N ASP A 44 -1.98 18.89 8.77
CA ASP A 44 -2.53 20.07 8.08
C ASP A 44 -3.72 20.67 8.84
N GLN A 45 -4.60 19.82 9.37
CA GLN A 45 -5.76 20.27 10.15
C GLN A 45 -5.34 20.94 11.46
N ILE A 46 -4.35 20.37 12.18
CA ILE A 46 -3.79 20.97 13.39
C ILE A 46 -3.14 22.31 13.05
N SER A 47 -2.37 22.37 11.97
CA SER A 47 -1.70 23.59 11.51
C SER A 47 -2.70 24.72 11.22
N LYS A 48 -3.87 24.39 10.64
CA LYS A 48 -4.94 25.37 10.41
C LYS A 48 -5.44 26.02 11.70
N TYR A 49 -5.72 25.23 12.74
CA TYR A 49 -6.16 25.76 14.03
C TYR A 49 -5.03 26.50 14.76
N PHE A 50 -3.80 26.00 14.67
CA PHE A 50 -2.62 26.58 15.29
C PHE A 50 -2.30 27.97 14.74
N VAL A 51 -2.32 28.15 13.42
CA VAL A 51 -2.12 29.46 12.77
C VAL A 51 -3.16 30.47 13.22
N GLY A 52 -4.44 30.06 13.29
CA GLY A 52 -5.51 30.91 13.80
C GLY A 52 -5.26 31.35 15.25
N GLY A 53 -4.80 30.42 16.10
CA GLY A 53 -4.43 30.71 17.48
C GLY A 53 -3.29 31.72 17.61
N ILE A 54 -2.21 31.56 16.83
CA ILE A 54 -1.07 32.49 16.86
C ILE A 54 -1.50 33.90 16.46
N ILE A 55 -2.30 34.04 15.41
CA ILE A 55 -2.80 35.35 14.96
C ILE A 55 -3.62 36.01 16.06
N PHE A 56 -4.47 35.23 16.74
CA PHE A 56 -5.26 35.72 17.86
C PHE A 56 -4.39 36.19 19.02
N PHE A 57 -3.39 35.40 19.43
CA PHE A 57 -2.47 35.81 20.51
C PHE A 57 -1.58 37.00 20.12
N ALA A 58 -1.09 37.06 18.88
CA ALA A 58 -0.32 38.20 18.39
C ALA A 58 -1.16 39.50 18.42
N PHE A 59 -2.44 39.40 18.07
CA PHE A 59 -3.37 40.52 18.19
C PHE A 59 -3.60 40.95 19.64
N LEU A 60 -3.80 40.01 20.56
CA LEU A 60 -3.94 40.33 22.00
C LEU A 60 -2.69 41.02 22.56
N VAL A 61 -1.50 40.53 22.21
CA VAL A 61 -0.22 41.14 22.62
C VAL A 61 -0.09 42.56 22.06
N PHE A 62 -0.47 42.76 20.80
CA PHE A 62 -0.47 44.08 20.19
C PHE A 62 -1.39 45.05 20.95
N VAL A 63 -2.64 44.67 21.22
CA VAL A 63 -3.61 45.53 21.93
C VAL A 63 -3.13 45.84 23.35
N PHE A 64 -2.60 44.85 24.08
CA PHE A 64 -2.10 45.04 25.43
C PHE A 64 -0.94 46.05 25.50
N TRP A 65 0.05 45.92 24.60
CA TRP A 65 1.20 46.82 24.58
C TRP A 65 0.89 48.19 23.97
N ALA A 66 -0.08 48.28 23.07
CA ALA A 66 -0.54 49.56 22.52
C ALA A 66 -1.17 50.45 23.59
N VAL A 67 -1.81 49.86 24.62
CA VAL A 67 -2.39 50.61 25.74
C VAL A 67 -1.35 50.95 26.81
N LYS A 68 -0.37 50.07 27.06
CA LYS A 68 0.62 50.26 28.14
C LYS A 68 1.86 51.06 27.75
N ALA A 69 2.24 51.05 26.48
CA ALA A 69 3.47 51.66 25.99
C ALA A 69 3.18 52.46 24.71
N ASP A 70 3.92 52.21 23.63
CA ASP A 70 3.79 52.86 22.34
C ASP A 70 3.51 51.86 21.22
N LEU A 71 3.02 52.37 20.08
CA LEU A 71 2.67 51.55 18.91
C LEU A 71 3.87 50.82 18.31
N ASN A 72 5.09 51.38 18.39
CA ASN A 72 6.28 50.71 17.84
C ASN A 72 6.64 49.50 18.70
N THR A 73 6.62 49.66 20.02
CA THR A 73 6.87 48.56 20.97
C THR A 73 5.81 47.46 20.83
N ALA A 74 4.53 47.83 20.72
CA ALA A 74 3.45 46.87 20.49
C ALA A 74 3.62 46.06 19.20
N PHE A 75 4.00 46.72 18.10
CA PHE A 75 4.26 46.07 16.83
C PHE A 75 5.46 45.11 16.90
N LEU A 76 6.56 45.53 17.54
CA LEU A 76 7.74 44.68 17.75
C LEU A 76 7.39 43.40 18.53
N HIS A 77 6.62 43.53 19.63
CA HIS A 77 6.21 42.36 20.42
C HIS A 77 5.28 41.43 19.66
N ALA A 78 4.32 41.96 18.88
CA ALA A 78 3.44 41.13 18.06
C ALA A 78 4.20 40.35 16.96
N CYS A 79 5.14 41.01 16.28
CA CYS A 79 6.02 40.38 15.30
C CYS A 79 6.92 39.31 15.93
N ALA A 80 7.45 39.54 17.14
CA ALA A 80 8.25 38.56 17.86
C ALA A 80 7.44 37.28 18.17
N VAL A 81 6.15 37.43 18.55
CA VAL A 81 5.24 36.30 18.79
C VAL A 81 4.97 35.51 17.49
N LEU A 82 4.75 36.20 16.37
CA LEU A 82 4.57 35.53 15.08
C LEU A 82 5.83 34.76 14.65
N LEU A 83 7.00 35.38 14.83
CA LEU A 83 8.28 34.81 14.41
C LEU A 83 8.68 33.59 15.23
N ILE A 84 8.51 33.62 16.55
CA ILE A 84 8.87 32.50 17.42
C ILE A 84 7.92 31.30 17.25
N SER A 85 6.70 31.53 16.77
CA SER A 85 5.66 30.50 16.72
C SER A 85 5.66 29.63 15.46
N CYS A 86 6.63 29.80 14.55
CA CYS A 86 6.63 29.10 13.28
C CYS A 86 6.74 27.56 13.46
N PRO A 87 5.75 26.75 13.04
CA PRO A 87 5.70 25.31 13.33
C PRO A 87 6.50 24.46 12.32
N CYS A 88 7.68 24.90 11.88
CA CYS A 88 8.47 24.24 10.82
C CYS A 88 8.70 22.74 11.08
N ALA A 89 8.92 22.35 12.34
CA ALA A 89 9.14 20.96 12.72
C ALA A 89 7.89 20.08 12.58
N LEU A 90 6.69 20.65 12.79
CA LEU A 90 5.43 19.91 12.76
C LEU A 90 5.14 19.38 11.33
N GLY A 91 5.38 20.20 10.31
CA GLY A 91 5.13 19.84 8.92
C GLY A 91 6.11 18.80 8.35
N LEU A 92 7.34 18.74 8.89
CA LEU A 92 8.38 17.82 8.43
C LEU A 92 8.44 16.50 9.21
N ALA A 93 7.86 16.43 10.41
CA ALA A 93 7.93 15.25 11.25
C ALA A 93 7.38 13.99 10.56
N THR A 94 6.17 14.08 9.98
CA THR A 94 5.50 12.96 9.29
C THR A 94 6.28 12.44 8.06
N PRO A 95 6.68 13.27 7.07
CA PRO A 95 7.41 12.77 5.92
C PRO A 95 8.77 12.17 6.29
N ILE A 96 9.48 12.73 7.27
CA ILE A 96 10.76 12.18 7.73
C ILE A 96 10.55 10.80 8.35
N ALA A 97 9.55 10.64 9.22
CA ALA A 97 9.23 9.36 9.84
C ALA A 97 8.88 8.28 8.79
N LEU A 98 8.08 8.62 7.78
CA LEU A 98 7.69 7.71 6.71
C LEU A 98 8.88 7.27 5.84
N VAL A 99 9.79 8.19 5.52
CA VAL A 99 10.99 7.86 4.72
C VAL A 99 11.93 6.94 5.51
N VAL A 100 12.17 7.24 6.79
CA VAL A 100 13.03 6.40 7.64
C VAL A 100 12.41 5.01 7.84
N ALA A 101 11.10 4.93 8.09
CA ALA A 101 10.39 3.66 8.22
C ALA A 101 10.44 2.83 6.93
N SER A 102 10.25 3.47 5.77
CA SER A 102 10.33 2.81 4.46
C SER A 102 11.73 2.31 4.15
N ALA A 103 12.76 3.11 4.49
CA ALA A 103 14.15 2.69 4.34
C ALA A 103 14.48 1.49 5.25
N ASN A 104 13.96 1.47 6.48
CA ASN A 104 14.12 0.35 7.39
C ASN A 104 13.39 -0.91 6.90
N ALA A 105 12.17 -0.77 6.37
CA ALA A 105 11.42 -1.88 5.78
C ALA A 105 12.15 -2.50 4.58
N ALA A 106 12.71 -1.65 3.69
CA ALA A 106 13.48 -2.12 2.54
C ALA A 106 14.71 -2.95 2.94
N LYS A 107 15.41 -2.58 4.03
CA LYS A 107 16.50 -3.38 4.61
C LYS A 107 16.07 -4.77 5.08
N ASN A 108 14.80 -4.95 5.39
CA ASN A 108 14.19 -6.20 5.81
C ASN A 108 13.42 -6.90 4.67
N PHE A 109 13.72 -6.57 3.41
CA PHE A 109 13.05 -7.12 2.22
C PHE A 109 11.54 -6.87 2.15
N ILE A 110 11.04 -5.85 2.87
CA ILE A 110 9.65 -5.42 2.82
C ILE A 110 9.55 -4.19 1.92
N LEU A 111 8.95 -4.36 0.74
CA LEU A 111 8.78 -3.26 -0.22
C LEU A 111 7.45 -2.53 0.01
N ILE A 112 7.55 -1.27 0.45
CA ILE A 112 6.39 -0.39 0.64
C ILE A 112 6.30 0.55 -0.57
N LYS A 113 5.29 0.33 -1.42
CA LYS A 113 5.06 1.16 -2.63
C LYS A 113 4.39 2.50 -2.33
N ASN A 114 3.56 2.55 -1.29
CA ASN A 114 2.83 3.77 -0.90
C ASN A 114 3.06 4.01 0.60
N PRO A 115 3.66 5.15 1.01
CA PRO A 115 3.87 5.49 2.42
C PRO A 115 2.57 5.49 3.25
N ALA A 116 1.43 5.87 2.66
CA ALA A 116 0.13 5.83 3.34
C ALA A 116 -0.31 4.41 3.72
N ALA A 117 0.25 3.38 3.07
CA ALA A 117 -0.01 2.00 3.45
C ALA A 117 0.61 1.67 4.81
N LEU A 118 1.75 2.26 5.18
CA LEU A 118 2.40 2.05 6.47
C LEU A 118 1.51 2.55 7.63
N GLU A 119 0.88 3.71 7.45
CA GLU A 119 -0.05 4.26 8.43
C GLU A 119 -1.29 3.40 8.61
N LYS A 120 -1.86 2.93 7.49
CA LYS A 120 -3.01 2.01 7.53
C LYS A 120 -2.64 0.69 8.19
N LEU A 121 -1.45 0.15 7.88
CA LEU A 121 -0.93 -1.09 8.45
C LEU A 121 -0.90 -1.03 9.99
N ALA A 122 -0.55 0.12 10.57
CA ALA A 122 -0.54 0.31 12.02
C ALA A 122 -1.93 0.14 12.68
N LEU A 123 -3.01 0.30 11.92
CA LEU A 123 -4.40 0.16 12.40
C LEU A 123 -5.01 -1.20 12.03
N VAL A 124 -4.33 -2.02 11.22
CA VAL A 124 -4.85 -3.32 10.79
C VAL A 124 -4.89 -4.30 11.97
N LYS A 125 -6.05 -4.94 12.16
CA LYS A 125 -6.27 -5.97 13.20
C LYS A 125 -6.27 -7.40 12.66
N TYR A 126 -6.57 -7.55 11.38
CA TYR A 126 -6.74 -8.85 10.74
C TYR A 126 -5.92 -8.90 9.45
N ALA A 127 -5.18 -9.98 9.26
CA ALA A 127 -4.47 -10.27 8.04
C ALA A 127 -5.13 -11.49 7.37
N PHE A 128 -5.53 -11.33 6.12
CA PHE A 128 -6.01 -12.44 5.28
C PHE A 128 -4.91 -12.75 4.29
N PHE A 129 -4.46 -14.00 4.30
CA PHE A 129 -3.45 -14.48 3.38
C PHE A 129 -4.13 -15.27 2.28
N ASP A 130 -3.74 -14.99 1.04
CA ASP A 130 -4.02 -15.94 -0.03
C ASP A 130 -3.24 -17.23 0.25
N LYS A 131 -3.80 -18.37 -0.14
CA LYS A 131 -3.11 -19.65 0.11
C LYS A 131 -2.03 -19.87 -0.94
N THR A 132 -2.43 -19.87 -2.21
CA THR A 132 -1.57 -20.26 -3.33
C THR A 132 -0.60 -19.13 -3.67
N GLY A 133 0.70 -19.40 -3.63
CA GLY A 133 1.74 -18.40 -3.94
C GLY A 133 2.09 -17.46 -2.79
N THR A 134 1.38 -17.52 -1.66
CA THR A 134 1.72 -16.77 -0.43
C THR A 134 2.04 -17.72 0.72
N LEU A 135 1.10 -18.55 1.17
CA LEU A 135 1.34 -19.55 2.22
C LEU A 135 1.96 -20.84 1.67
N THR A 136 1.59 -21.20 0.44
CA THR A 136 2.11 -22.40 -0.23
C THR A 136 2.95 -22.03 -1.44
N LYS A 137 3.93 -22.87 -1.75
CA LYS A 137 4.65 -22.81 -3.03
C LYS A 137 3.67 -23.07 -4.18
N GLU A 138 3.91 -22.47 -5.33
CA GLU A 138 3.07 -22.66 -6.53
C GLU A 138 3.25 -24.03 -7.19
N ASN A 139 4.26 -24.80 -6.77
CA ASN A 139 4.50 -26.14 -7.28
C ASN A 139 3.65 -27.15 -6.51
N LEU A 140 2.74 -27.81 -7.22
CA LEU A 140 2.07 -29.00 -6.72
C LEU A 140 3.06 -30.17 -6.70
N SER A 141 3.02 -30.96 -5.65
CA SER A 141 3.76 -32.22 -5.51
C SER A 141 2.83 -33.31 -5.01
N ILE A 142 3.17 -34.56 -5.33
CA ILE A 142 2.42 -35.71 -4.83
C ILE A 142 2.95 -36.03 -3.43
N PHE A 143 2.06 -35.96 -2.44
CA PHE A 143 2.41 -36.36 -1.07
C PHE A 143 2.28 -37.87 -0.87
N LYS A 144 1.23 -38.50 -1.41
CA LYS A 144 1.00 -39.95 -1.31
C LYS A 144 0.12 -40.44 -2.44
N HIS A 145 0.44 -41.61 -2.98
CA HIS A 145 -0.43 -42.37 -3.89
C HIS A 145 -0.54 -43.82 -3.42
N ASN A 146 -1.56 -44.54 -3.89
CA ASN A 146 -1.80 -45.95 -3.57
C ASN A 146 -1.69 -46.86 -4.81
N LEU A 147 -0.97 -46.38 -5.82
CA LEU A 147 -0.75 -47.11 -7.07
C LEU A 147 0.52 -47.96 -6.97
N SER A 148 0.53 -49.11 -7.66
CA SER A 148 1.75 -49.86 -7.89
C SER A 148 2.73 -49.02 -8.72
N LYS A 149 4.03 -49.32 -8.66
CA LYS A 149 5.05 -48.55 -9.40
C LYS A 149 4.78 -48.55 -10.92
N ASP A 150 4.37 -49.70 -11.46
CA ASP A 150 4.07 -49.86 -12.88
C ASP A 150 2.82 -49.07 -13.31
N ASP A 151 1.79 -49.03 -12.47
CA ASP A 151 0.58 -48.25 -12.77
C ASP A 151 0.81 -46.74 -12.65
N PHE A 152 1.68 -46.32 -11.71
CA PHE A 152 2.08 -44.93 -11.57
C PHE A 152 2.87 -44.44 -12.79
N ASP A 153 3.83 -45.23 -13.28
CA ASP A 153 4.62 -44.90 -14.47
C ASP A 153 3.73 -44.77 -15.72
N LYS A 154 2.73 -45.64 -15.87
CA LYS A 154 1.72 -45.53 -16.95
C LYS A 154 0.89 -44.24 -16.85
N LEU A 155 0.46 -43.87 -15.64
CA LEU A 155 -0.28 -42.62 -15.42
C LEU A 155 0.56 -41.40 -15.80
N CYS A 156 1.83 -41.36 -15.41
CA CYS A 156 2.75 -40.30 -15.80
C CYS A 156 2.89 -40.20 -17.33
N GLN A 157 3.00 -41.33 -18.02
CA GLN A 157 3.07 -41.36 -19.49
C GLN A 157 1.80 -40.82 -20.15
N ILE A 158 0.61 -41.18 -19.64
CA ILE A 158 -0.68 -40.70 -20.17
C ILE A 158 -0.77 -39.16 -20.03
N GLU A 159 -0.37 -38.63 -18.88
CA GLU A 159 -0.45 -37.20 -18.59
C GLU A 159 0.76 -36.39 -19.11
N SER A 160 1.68 -37.00 -19.84
CA SER A 160 2.91 -36.34 -20.35
C SER A 160 2.68 -35.13 -21.25
N LEU A 161 1.57 -35.10 -21.98
CA LEU A 161 1.23 -33.99 -22.88
C LEU A 161 0.26 -32.98 -22.25
N SER A 162 -0.18 -33.22 -21.02
CA SER A 162 -1.17 -32.38 -20.34
C SER A 162 -0.51 -31.13 -19.77
N SER A 163 -1.09 -29.97 -20.08
CA SER A 163 -0.61 -28.68 -19.56
C SER A 163 -1.12 -28.37 -18.14
N HIS A 164 -1.98 -29.24 -17.59
CA HIS A 164 -2.62 -29.04 -16.29
C HIS A 164 -1.58 -29.05 -15.15
N PRO A 165 -1.67 -28.15 -14.15
CA PRO A 165 -0.71 -28.09 -13.04
C PRO A 165 -0.55 -29.41 -12.28
N ILE A 166 -1.63 -30.21 -12.17
CA ILE A 166 -1.59 -31.55 -11.55
C ILE A 166 -0.76 -32.53 -12.37
N ALA A 167 -0.94 -32.55 -13.70
CA ALA A 167 -0.15 -33.40 -14.58
C ALA A 167 1.35 -33.07 -14.47
N LYS A 168 1.70 -31.77 -14.44
CA LYS A 168 3.09 -31.34 -14.23
C LYS A 168 3.67 -31.81 -12.89
N ALA A 169 2.85 -32.01 -11.87
CA ALA A 169 3.28 -32.55 -10.58
C ALA A 169 3.59 -34.05 -10.63
N LEU A 170 3.03 -34.79 -11.61
CA LEU A 170 3.32 -36.21 -11.83
C LEU A 170 4.71 -36.43 -12.43
N HIS A 171 5.21 -35.47 -13.22
CA HIS A 171 6.53 -35.56 -13.88
C HIS A 171 7.69 -35.04 -13.03
N LYS A 172 7.39 -34.13 -12.09
CA LYS A 172 8.36 -33.64 -11.12
C LYS A 172 8.34 -34.56 -9.90
N ASP A 173 9.07 -35.66 -9.95
CA ASP A 173 9.31 -36.52 -8.78
C ASP A 173 10.03 -35.74 -7.67
N GLN A 174 9.25 -35.02 -6.86
CA GLN A 174 9.61 -34.59 -5.52
C GLN A 174 8.61 -35.23 -4.57
N ILE A 175 8.75 -36.54 -4.40
CA ILE A 175 8.16 -37.26 -3.27
C ILE A 175 8.88 -36.71 -2.04
N PHE A 176 8.16 -35.96 -1.20
CA PHE A 176 8.69 -35.56 0.10
C PHE A 176 8.73 -36.81 0.98
N ASP A 177 9.86 -37.51 0.97
CA ASP A 177 10.18 -38.47 2.01
C ASP A 177 10.46 -37.68 3.31
N LEU A 178 9.66 -37.94 4.34
CA LEU A 178 9.83 -37.45 5.70
C LEU A 178 10.75 -38.40 6.48
#